data_AF-A0A4Q1SRS0-F1
#
_entry.id   AF-A0A4Q1SRS0-F1
#
_cell.length_a   1.000
_cell.length_b   1.000
_cell.length_c   1.000
_cell.angle_alpha   90.00
_cell.angle_beta   90.00
_cell.angle_gamma   90.00
#
_symmetry.space_group_name_H-M   'P 1'
#
loop_
_entity.id
_entity.type
_entity.pdbx_description
1 polymer ?
#
loop_
_entity_poly.entity_id
_entity_poly.type
_entity_poly.pdbx_seq_one_letter_code
_entity_poly.pdbx_strand_id
1 'polypeptide(L)' 'MKLTNNSFLLISFLIFIFIGVLLQIENISADEYSKFDGSIEATKYALKVETVNDIYFPVVLVVHFILFLLLRYKFSTRR' A
#
# COMPACT_ATOMS: atom_id res chain seq x y z
N MET A 1 0.62 -27.84 12.17
CA MET A 1 0.21 -26.94 11.07
C MET A 1 -0.05 -25.52 11.61
N LYS A 2 0.99 -24.79 12.08
CA LYS A 2 0.79 -23.55 12.89
C LYS A 2 1.89 -22.48 12.73
N LEU A 3 2.59 -22.43 11.59
CA LEU A 3 3.54 -21.35 11.25
C LEU A 3 3.20 -20.65 9.92
N THR A 4 2.44 -21.31 9.04
CA THR A 4 2.17 -20.84 7.66
C THR A 4 1.31 -19.57 7.60
N ASN A 5 0.30 -19.43 8.45
CA ASN A 5 -0.69 -18.35 8.32
C ASN A 5 -0.16 -16.98 8.78
N ASN A 6 0.67 -16.94 9.84
CA ASN A 6 1.26 -15.68 10.30
C ASN A 6 2.39 -15.22 9.36
N SER A 7 3.18 -16.15 8.83
CA SER A 7 4.22 -15.84 7.85
C SER A 7 3.62 -15.29 6.56
N PHE A 8 2.47 -15.80 6.11
CA PHE A 8 1.77 -15.28 4.93
C PHE A 8 1.38 -13.80 5.09
N LEU A 9 0.83 -13.42 6.24
CA LEU A 9 0.43 -12.03 6.49
C LEU A 9 1.62 -11.07 6.60
N LEU A 10 2.71 -11.53 7.22
CA LEU A 10 3.94 -10.75 7.27
C LEU A 10 4.54 -10.56 5.86
N ILE A 11 4.61 -11.63 5.07
CA ILE A 11 5.10 -11.57 3.68
C ILE A 11 4.21 -10.65 2.84
N SER A 12 2.89 -10.78 2.95
CA SER A 12 1.93 -9.92 2.27
C SER A 12 2.12 -8.45 2.67
N PHE A 13 2.30 -8.16 3.96
CA PHE A 13 2.58 -6.81 4.44
C PHE A 13 3.88 -6.23 3.87
N LEU A 14 4.95 -7.02 3.82
CA LEU A 14 6.22 -6.60 3.21
C LEU A 14 6.09 -6.34 1.70
N ILE A 15 5.31 -7.16 0.98
CA ILE A 15 4.98 -6.93 -0.43
C ILE A 15 4.25 -5.61 -0.60
N PHE A 16 3.27 -5.30 0.25
CA PHE A 16 2.61 -4.00 0.20
C PHE A 16 3.60 -2.85 0.49
N ILE A 17 4.48 -2.95 1.49
CA ILE A 17 5.50 -1.91 1.68
C ILE A 17 6.30 -1.65 0.39
N PHE A 18 6.73 -2.71 -0.30
CA PHE A 18 7.44 -2.57 -1.56
C PHE A 18 6.58 -1.91 -2.66
N ILE A 19 5.31 -2.30 -2.79
CA ILE A 19 4.36 -1.65 -3.71
C ILE A 19 4.20 -0.16 -3.38
N GLY A 20 4.19 0.21 -2.10
CA GLY A 20 4.11 1.61 -1.66
C GLY A 20 5.29 2.45 -2.13
N VAL A 21 6.50 1.89 -2.11
CA VAL A 21 7.69 2.56 -2.65
C VAL A 21 7.55 2.78 -4.17
N LEU A 22 7.07 1.77 -4.90
CA LEU A 22 6.83 1.90 -6.34
C LEU A 22 5.75 2.94 -6.66
N LEU A 23 4.66 2.97 -5.89
CA LEU A 23 3.60 3.97 -6.04
C LEU A 23 4.11 5.38 -5.77
N GLN A 24 5.01 5.58 -4.81
CA GLN A 24 5.61 6.88 -4.55
C GLN A 24 6.44 7.38 -5.74
N ILE A 25 7.21 6.48 -6.38
CA ILE A 25 7.99 6.81 -7.57
C ILE A 25 7.06 7.16 -8.74
N GLU A 26 6.00 6.38 -8.93
CA GLU A 26 4.99 6.64 -9.97
C GLU A 26 4.28 7.97 -9.74
N ASN A 27 3.96 8.31 -8.48
CA ASN A 27 3.31 9.57 -8.12
C ASN A 27 4.18 10.78 -8.47
N ILE A 28 5.48 10.73 -8.14
CA ILE A 28 6.43 11.79 -8.53
C ILE A 28 6.50 11.90 -10.05
N SER A 29 6.59 10.77 -10.75
CA SER A 29 6.71 10.73 -12.21
C SER A 29 5.45 11.30 -12.89
N ALA A 30 4.27 10.96 -12.37
CA ALA A 30 2.99 11.44 -12.87
C ALA A 30 2.81 12.95 -12.63
N ASP A 31 3.22 13.45 -11.46
CA ASP A 31 3.21 14.88 -11.14
C ASP A 31 4.15 15.68 -12.07
N GLU A 32 5.39 15.21 -12.26
CA GLU A 32 6.35 15.81 -13.20
C GLU A 32 5.82 15.80 -14.65
N TYR A 33 5.25 14.68 -15.09
CA TYR A 33 4.64 14.57 -16.42
C TYR A 33 3.49 15.57 -16.60
N SER A 34 2.63 15.73 -15.59
CA SER A 34 1.51 16.67 -15.65
C SER A 34 1.96 18.12 -15.79
N LYS A 35 3.08 18.48 -15.15
CA LYS A 35 3.69 19.82 -15.23
C LYS A 35 4.33 20.08 -16.59
N PHE A 36 4.90 19.04 -17.21
CA PHE A 36 5.52 19.14 -18.54
C PHE A 36 4.49 19.23 -19.67
N ASP A 37 3.52 18.32 -19.69
CA ASP A 37 2.52 18.23 -20.75
C ASP A 37 1.45 19.33 -20.63
N GLY A 38 1.03 19.64 -19.40
CA GLY A 38 0.07 20.71 -19.12
C GLY A 38 -1.36 20.45 -19.60
N SER A 39 -1.65 19.28 -20.18
CA SER A 39 -3.01 18.93 -20.59
C SER A 39 -3.89 18.54 -19.39
N ILE A 40 -5.19 18.74 -19.56
CA ILE A 40 -6.20 18.29 -18.59
C ILE A 40 -6.12 16.78 -18.36
N GLU A 41 -5.74 16.01 -19.38
CA GLU A 41 -5.62 14.56 -19.28
C GLU A 41 -4.44 14.14 -18.41
N ALA A 42 -3.28 14.77 -18.59
CA ALA A 42 -2.10 14.54 -17.77
C ALA A 42 -2.34 14.94 -16.30
N THR A 43 -3.01 16.07 -16.03
CA THR A 43 -3.40 16.46 -14.66
C THR A 43 -4.37 15.46 -14.02
N LYS A 44 -5.35 14.96 -14.78
CA LYS A 44 -6.27 13.93 -14.26
C LYS A 44 -5.56 12.62 -13.92
N TYR A 45 -4.58 12.23 -14.74
CA TYR A 45 -3.75 11.06 -14.46
C TYR A 45 -2.96 11.24 -13.16
N ALA A 46 -2.25 12.35 -13.00
CA ALA A 46 -1.49 12.65 -11.79
C ALA A 46 -2.38 12.64 -10.54
N LEU A 47 -3.54 13.31 -10.58
CA LEU A 47 -4.49 13.33 -9.46
C LEU A 47 -4.99 11.91 -9.10
N LYS A 48 -5.18 11.04 -10.09
CA LYS A 48 -5.58 9.65 -9.86
C LYS A 48 -4.47 8.87 -9.16
N VAL A 49 -3.22 9.02 -9.59
CA VAL A 49 -2.07 8.36 -8.97
C VAL A 49 -1.88 8.87 -7.54
N GLU A 50 -1.97 10.18 -7.33
CA GLU A 50 -1.92 10.82 -6.00
C GLU A 50 -3.02 10.25 -5.08
N THR A 51 -4.26 10.17 -5.56
CA THR A 51 -5.38 9.61 -4.77
C THR A 51 -5.12 8.15 -4.36
N VAL A 52 -4.56 7.35 -5.26
CA VAL A 52 -4.19 5.95 -4.96
C VAL A 52 -3.08 5.91 -3.91
N ASN A 53 -2.04 6.72 -4.07
CA ASN A 53 -0.86 6.75 -3.21
C ASN A 53 -1.18 7.27 -1.79
N ASP A 54 -1.98 8.32 -1.68
CA ASP A 54 -2.15 9.07 -0.42
C ASP A 54 -3.38 8.64 0.37
N ILE A 55 -4.39 8.07 -0.29
CA ILE A 55 -5.65 7.67 0.37
C ILE A 55 -5.81 6.14 0.36
N TYR A 56 -5.85 5.53 -0.82
CA TYR A 56 -6.19 4.10 -0.90
C TYR A 56 -5.08 3.21 -0.36
N PHE A 57 -3.82 3.52 -0.68
CA PHE A 57 -2.69 2.68 -0.30
C PHE A 57 -2.45 2.63 1.22
N PRO A 58 -2.49 3.77 1.97
CA PRO A 58 -2.38 3.74 3.42
C PRO A 58 -3.50 2.94 4.08
N VAL A 59 -4.73 3.01 3.56
CA VAL A 59 -5.87 2.21 4.05
C VAL A 59 -5.57 0.72 3.90
N VAL A 60 -5.04 0.28 2.76
CA VAL A 60 -4.65 -1.12 2.54
C VAL A 60 -3.59 -1.57 3.54
N LEU A 61 -2.56 -0.74 3.78
CA LEU A 61 -1.52 -1.04 4.77
C LEU A 61 -2.07 -1.15 6.19
N VAL A 62 -2.95 -0.23 6.59
CA VAL A 62 -3.60 -0.25 7.92
C VAL A 62 -4.44 -1.52 8.10
N VAL A 63 -5.23 -1.91 7.09
CA VAL A 63 -6.01 -3.15 7.12
C VAL A 63 -5.11 -4.37 7.30
N HIS A 64 -4.02 -4.47 6.53
CA HIS A 64 -3.06 -5.58 6.66
C HIS A 64 -2.39 -5.61 8.04
N PHE A 65 -2.01 -4.44 8.57
CA PHE A 65 -1.42 -4.32 9.89
C PHE A 65 -2.39 -4.74 11.00
N ILE A 66 -3.65 -4.29 10.95
CA ILE A 66 -4.69 -4.69 11.91
C ILE A 66 -4.94 -6.19 11.86
N LEU A 67 -5.08 -6.78 10.66
CA LEU A 67 -5.26 -8.22 10.50
C LEU A 67 -4.08 -9.01 11.09
N PHE A 68 -2.85 -8.55 10.86
CA PHE A 68 -1.65 -9.14 11.44
C PHE A 68 -1.67 -9.08 12.97
N LEU A 69 -2.02 -7.93 13.56
CA LEU A 69 -2.14 -7.77 15.02
C LEU A 69 -3.22 -8.71 15.60
N LEU A 70 -4.44 -8.69 15.07
CA LEU A 70 -5.56 -9.50 15.58
C LEU A 70 -5.23 -10.99 15.59
N LEU A 71 -4.60 -11.48 14.53
CA LEU A 71 -4.19 -12.88 14.45
C LEU A 71 -3.03 -13.19 15.40
N ARG A 72 -2.03 -12.30 15.50
CA ARG A 72 -0.95 -12.46 16.48
C ARG A 72 -1.47 -12.53 17.91
N TYR A 73 -2.39 -11.64 18.31
CA TYR A 73 -3.01 -11.65 19.63
C TYR A 73 -3.80 -12.95 19.87
N LYS A 74 -4.66 -13.36 18.92
CA LYS A 74 -5.45 -14.60 19.02
C LYS A 74 -4.60 -15.86 19.19
N PHE A 75 -3.42 -15.93 18.56
CA PHE A 75 -2.50 -17.05 18.72
C PHE A 75 -1.66 -16.97 20.00
N SER A 76 -1.39 -15.78 20.52
CA SER A 76 -0.67 -15.59 21.78
C SER A 76 -1.50 -15.99 23.00
N THR A 77 -2.82 -15.71 23.00
CA THR A 77 -3.72 -16.03 24.14
C THR A 77 -4.16 -17.51 24.19
N ARG A 78 -3.82 -18.30 23.16
CA ARG A 78 -4.12 -19.76 23.08
C ARG A 78 -2.92 -20.64 23.43
N ARG A 79 -1.80 -20.05 23.87
CA ARG A 79 -0.67 -20.73 24.51
C ARG A 79 -0.73 -20.45 26.00
#